data_AF-A0A371MK71-F1
#
_entry.id   AF-A0A371MK71-F1
#
_cell.length_a   1.000
_cell.length_b   1.000
_cell.length_c   1.000
_cell.angle_alpha   90.00
_cell.angle_beta   90.00
_cell.angle_gamma   90.00
#
_symmetry.space_group_name_H-M   'P 1'
#
loop_
_entity.id
_entity.type
_entity.pdbx_description
1 polymer ?
#
loop_
_entity_poly.entity_id
_entity_poly.type
_entity_poly.pdbx_seq_one_letter_code
_entity_poly.pdbx_strand_id
1 'polypeptide(L)'
;MVQSALVWLFLNAVFAGFAAVAVAAYYADEGEPDFISAALAAVFAGTCVELGMANGYLPDGVLPTAVVGGCIVVALVSLAVGVQRNQTAFQAFRGDARTR
;
A
#
# COMPACT_ATOMS: atom_id res chain seq x y z
N MET A 1 0.14 19.93 17.13
CA MET A 1 0.77 18.65 16.74
C MET A 1 -0.28 17.61 16.33
N VAL A 2 -1.39 17.46 17.04
CA VAL A 2 -2.49 16.52 16.71
C VAL A 2 -3.11 16.77 15.32
N GLN A 3 -3.33 18.03 14.92
CA GLN A 3 -3.95 18.36 13.63
C GLN A 3 -3.09 17.96 12.42
N SER A 4 -1.77 18.07 12.52
CA SER A 4 -0.85 17.61 11.45
C SER A 4 -0.82 16.08 11.35
N ALA A 5 -0.95 15.36 12.47
CA ALA A 5 -0.96 13.91 12.47
C ALA A 5 -2.19 13.34 11.72
N LEU A 6 -3.36 13.93 11.92
CA LEU A 6 -4.58 13.55 11.20
C LEU A 6 -4.46 13.77 9.68
N VAL A 7 -3.80 14.85 9.26
CA VAL A 7 -3.53 15.10 7.83
C VAL A 7 -2.64 14.01 7.24
N TRP A 8 -1.58 13.63 7.94
CA TRP A 8 -0.70 12.55 7.51
C TRP A 8 -1.39 11.20 7.48
N LEU A 9 -2.19 10.87 8.49
CA LEU A 9 -3.00 9.66 8.52
C LEU A 9 -3.98 9.62 7.34
N PHE A 10 -4.69 10.71 7.09
CA PHE A 10 -5.61 10.81 5.97
C PHE A 10 -4.89 10.61 4.63
N LEU A 11 -3.75 11.27 4.43
CA LEU A 11 -2.99 11.17 3.20
C LEU A 11 -2.49 9.73 2.94
N ASN A 12 -1.93 9.08 3.97
CA ASN A 12 -1.50 7.68 3.86
C ASN A 12 -2.69 6.75 3.62
N ALA A 13 -3.84 6.97 4.27
CA ALA A 13 -5.04 6.17 4.05
C ALA A 13 -5.57 6.30 2.61
N VAL A 14 -5.56 7.52 2.05
CA VAL A 14 -5.93 7.76 0.65
C VAL A 14 -4.97 7.05 -0.30
N PHE A 15 -3.66 7.13 -0.07
CA PHE A 15 -2.69 6.44 -0.91
C PHE A 15 -2.76 4.91 -0.78
N ALA A 16 -2.97 4.38 0.42
CA ALA A 16 -3.19 2.95 0.63
C ALA A 16 -4.42 2.47 -0.13
N GLY A 17 -5.53 3.20 -0.02
CA GLY A 17 -6.78 2.90 -0.73
C GLY A 17 -6.61 2.96 -2.24
N PHE A 18 -5.99 4.01 -2.76
CA PHE A 18 -5.71 4.14 -4.20
C PHE A 18 -4.85 2.99 -4.73
N ALA A 19 -3.78 2.65 -4.02
CA ALA A 19 -2.92 1.53 -4.39
C ALA A 19 -3.65 0.19 -4.32
N ALA A 20 -4.49 -0.05 -3.31
CA ALA A 20 -5.31 -1.26 -3.22
C ALA A 20 -6.32 -1.37 -4.37
N VAL A 21 -6.96 -0.26 -4.75
CA VAL A 21 -7.85 -0.21 -5.92
C VAL A 21 -7.08 -0.48 -7.21
N ALA A 22 -5.86 0.03 -7.35
CA ALA A 22 -5.01 -0.24 -8.51
C ALA A 22 -4.70 -1.75 -8.66
N VAL A 23 -4.39 -2.43 -7.56
CA VAL A 23 -4.17 -3.89 -7.55
C VAL A 23 -5.43 -4.62 -8.00
N ALA A 24 -6.59 -4.26 -7.44
CA ALA A 24 -7.86 -4.90 -7.76
C ALA A 24 -8.27 -4.68 -9.21
N ALA A 25 -8.10 -3.46 -9.74
CA ALA A 25 -8.37 -3.13 -11.13
C ALA A 25 -7.47 -3.94 -12.08
N TYR A 26 -6.15 -3.95 -11.83
CA TYR A 26 -5.21 -4.71 -12.65
C TYR A 26 -5.49 -6.22 -12.62
N TYR A 27 -5.82 -6.77 -11.44
CA TYR A 27 -6.20 -8.17 -11.32
C TYR A 27 -7.49 -8.50 -12.09
N ALA A 28 -8.47 -7.59 -12.12
CA ALA A 28 -9.70 -7.78 -12.88
C ALA A 28 -9.46 -7.76 -14.40
N ASP A 29 -8.50 -6.97 -14.87
CA ASP A 29 -8.19 -6.83 -16.30
C ASP A 29 -7.25 -7.93 -16.82
N GLU A 30 -6.17 -8.23 -16.09
CA GLU A 30 -5.09 -9.13 -16.56
C GLU A 30 -5.09 -10.51 -15.90
N GLY A 31 -5.89 -10.72 -14.85
CA GLY A 31 -5.94 -11.97 -14.08
C GLY A 31 -4.70 -12.21 -13.21
N GLU A 32 -3.75 -11.28 -13.19
CA GLU A 32 -2.57 -11.28 -12.33
C GLU A 32 -2.55 -10.02 -11.46
N PRO A 33 -2.11 -10.07 -10.20
CA PRO A 33 -2.07 -8.89 -9.34
C PRO A 33 -0.87 -7.99 -9.66
N ASP A 34 -1.06 -6.67 -9.51
CA ASP A 34 0.03 -5.69 -9.59
C ASP A 34 0.78 -5.70 -8.25
N PHE A 35 1.90 -6.42 -8.20
CA PHE A 35 2.66 -6.62 -6.98
C PHE A 35 3.37 -5.33 -6.52
N ILE A 36 3.65 -4.38 -7.41
CA ILE A 36 4.25 -3.10 -7.02
C ILE A 36 3.20 -2.21 -6.36
N SER A 37 1.99 -2.14 -6.92
CA SER A 37 0.87 -1.44 -6.27
C SER A 37 0.51 -2.10 -4.93
N ALA A 38 0.59 -3.44 -4.83
CA ALA A 38 0.37 -4.15 -3.57
C ALA A 38 1.43 -3.80 -2.51
N ALA A 39 2.70 -3.67 -2.92
CA ALA A 39 3.76 -3.23 -2.03
C ALA A 39 3.51 -1.82 -1.49
N LEU A 40 3.10 -0.88 -2.36
CA LEU A 40 2.75 0.49 -1.96
C LEU A 40 1.56 0.51 -1.00
N ALA A 41 0.50 -0.24 -1.30
CA ALA A 41 -0.67 -0.35 -0.43
C ALA A 41 -0.28 -0.83 0.98
N ALA A 42 0.58 -1.85 1.07
CA ALA A 42 1.07 -2.37 2.33
C ALA A 42 1.91 -1.35 3.11
N VAL A 43 2.81 -0.61 2.45
CA VAL A 43 3.63 0.44 3.09
C VAL A 43 2.75 1.54 3.68
N PHE A 44 1.81 2.07 2.90
CA PHE A 44 0.93 3.14 3.37
C PHE A 44 -0.02 2.67 4.48
N ALA A 45 -0.54 1.45 4.39
CA ALA A 45 -1.36 0.86 5.44
C ALA A 45 -0.58 0.67 6.75
N GLY A 46 0.65 0.14 6.69
CA GLY A 46 1.52 0.00 7.85
C GLY A 46 1.87 1.35 8.49
N THR A 47 2.16 2.35 7.64
CA THR A 47 2.44 3.72 8.06
C THR A 47 1.24 4.33 8.80
N CYS A 48 0.00 4.08 8.35
CA CYS A 48 -1.21 4.51 9.08
C CYS A 48 -1.28 3.93 10.49
N VAL A 49 -0.97 2.63 10.64
CA VAL A 49 -1.01 1.97 11.95
C VAL A 49 0.08 2.51 12.87
N GLU A 50 1.29 2.69 12.35
CA GLU A 50 2.42 3.26 13.10
C GLU A 50 2.14 4.70 13.55
N LEU A 51 1.66 5.57 12.64
CA LEU A 51 1.24 6.94 13.00
C LEU A 51 0.08 6.95 13.99
N GLY A 52 -0.86 6.02 13.87
CA GLY A 52 -1.99 5.88 14.79
C GLY A 52 -1.52 5.56 16.20
N MET A 53 -0.55 4.64 16.35
CA MET A 53 0.06 4.33 17.64
C MET A 53 0.87 5.50 18.19
N ALA A 54 1.76 6.10 17.37
CA ALA A 54 2.66 7.16 17.79
C ALA A 54 1.92 8.44 18.28
N ASN A 55 0.68 8.64 17.82
CA ASN A 55 -0.15 9.78 18.22
C ASN A 55 -1.25 9.42 19.24
N GLY A 56 -1.25 8.19 19.76
CA GLY A 56 -2.20 7.75 20.78
C GLY A 56 -3.63 7.47 20.29
N TYR A 57 -3.84 7.36 18.98
CA TYR A 57 -5.14 6.97 18.41
C TYR A 57 -5.37 5.46 18.43
N LEU A 58 -4.29 4.68 18.45
CA LEU A 58 -4.30 3.24 18.61
C LEU A 58 -3.56 2.87 19.90
N PRO A 59 -4.02 1.83 20.62
CA PRO A 59 -3.29 1.33 21.78
C PRO A 59 -1.94 0.77 21.33
N ASP A 60 -0.88 1.12 22.05
CA ASP A 60 0.42 0.51 21.85
C ASP A 60 0.38 -0.93 22.39
N GLY A 61 0.56 -1.90 21.51
CA GLY A 61 0.32 -3.30 21.84
C GLY A 61 0.70 -4.26 20.71
N VAL A 62 0.80 -5.54 21.08
CA VAL A 62 1.33 -6.60 20.21
C VAL A 62 0.59 -6.70 18.87
N LEU A 63 -0.72 -6.45 18.86
CA LEU A 63 -1.55 -6.64 17.68
C LEU A 63 -1.31 -5.55 16.61
N PRO A 64 -1.39 -4.24 16.91
CA PRO A 64 -0.92 -3.19 16.00
C PRO A 64 0.53 -3.35 15.53
N THR A 65 1.46 -3.73 16.43
CA THR A 65 2.86 -3.98 16.04
C THR A 65 2.99 -5.16 15.07
N ALA A 66 2.24 -6.24 15.29
CA ALA A 66 2.20 -7.38 14.39
C ALA A 66 1.61 -7.01 13.01
N VAL A 67 0.61 -6.12 12.97
CA VAL A 67 0.05 -5.60 11.71
C VAL A 67 1.12 -4.82 10.94
N VAL A 68 1.88 -3.92 11.60
CA VAL A 68 2.99 -3.20 10.96
C VAL A 68 4.04 -4.17 10.43
N GLY A 69 4.43 -5.18 11.23
CA GLY A 69 5.35 -6.22 10.79
C GLY A 69 4.84 -7.01 9.58
N GLY A 70 3.57 -7.38 9.57
CA GLY A 70 2.91 -8.03 8.44
C GLY A 70 2.93 -7.16 7.18
N CYS A 71 2.61 -5.87 7.31
CA CYS A 71 2.70 -4.89 6.21
C CYS A 71 4.12 -4.80 5.64
N ILE A 72 5.16 -4.82 6.48
CA ILE A 72 6.56 -4.81 6.02
C ILE A 72 6.88 -6.09 5.22
N VAL A 73 6.51 -7.26 5.73
CA VAL A 73 6.75 -8.54 5.03
C VAL A 73 6.04 -8.57 3.68
N VAL A 74 4.75 -8.19 3.65
CA VAL A 74 3.96 -8.11 2.41
C VAL A 74 4.59 -7.12 1.44
N ALA A 75 5.03 -5.94 1.91
CA ALA A 75 5.66 -4.94 1.07
C ALA A 75 6.96 -5.47 0.43
N LEU A 76 7.83 -6.10 1.21
CA LEU A 76 9.10 -6.65 0.71
C LEU A 76 8.88 -7.80 -0.28
N VAL A 77 7.98 -8.74 0.05
CA VAL A 77 7.67 -9.87 -0.84
C VAL A 77 7.05 -9.38 -2.14
N SER A 78 6.06 -8.49 -2.06
CA SER A 78 5.38 -7.96 -3.25
C SER A 78 6.32 -7.12 -4.10
N LEU A 79 7.21 -6.32 -3.48
CA LEU A 79 8.24 -5.59 -4.20
C LEU A 79 9.22 -6.54 -4.91
N ALA A 80 9.71 -7.57 -4.21
CA ALA A 80 10.63 -8.53 -4.79
C ALA A 80 10.01 -9.29 -5.98
N VAL A 81 8.76 -9.75 -5.84
CA VAL A 81 8.02 -10.43 -6.92
C VAL A 81 7.75 -9.47 -8.07
N GLY A 82 7.31 -8.24 -7.79
CA GLY A 82 7.06 -7.23 -8.81
C GLY A 82 8.33 -6.89 -9.60
N VAL A 83 9.47 -6.74 -8.93
CA VAL A 83 10.77 -6.52 -9.58
C VAL A 83 11.18 -7.72 -10.44
N GLN A 84 11.02 -8.95 -9.93
CA GLN A 84 11.30 -10.17 -10.71
C GLN A 84 10.41 -10.28 -11.96
N ARG A 85 9.15 -9.84 -11.86
CA ARG A 85 8.18 -9.82 -12.97
C ARG A 85 8.29 -8.57 -13.84
N ASN A 86 9.27 -7.70 -13.58
CA ASN A 86 9.46 -6.42 -14.27
C ASN A 86 8.20 -5.56 -14.32
N GLN A 87 7.37 -5.66 -13.27
CA GLN A 87 6.17 -4.87 -13.11
C GLN A 87 6.53 -3.44 -12.69
N THR A 88 5.63 -2.52 -13.01
CA THR A 88 5.71 -1.13 -12.59
C THR A 88 4.41 -0.75 -11.90
N ALA A 89 4.47 0.14 -10.91
CA ALA A 89 3.26 0.57 -10.21
C ALA A 89 2.19 1.11 -11.18
N PHE A 90 0.92 0.84 -10.85
CA PHE A 90 -0.26 1.39 -11.50
C PHE A 90 -0.38 1.03 -12.98
N GLN A 91 -0.04 -0.21 -13.34
CA GLN A 91 -0.10 -0.68 -14.73
C GLN A 91 -1.49 -0.52 -15.36
N ALA A 92 -2.56 -0.83 -14.63
CA ALA A 92 -3.94 -0.63 -15.09
C ALA A 92 -4.26 0.83 -15.47
N PHE A 93 -3.60 1.81 -14.84
CA PHE A 93 -3.83 3.24 -15.10
C PHE A 93 -2.86 3.84 -16.10
N ARG A 94 -1.81 3.12 -16.50
CA ARG A 94 -0.89 3.61 -17.54
C ARG A 94 -1.54 3.69 -18.91
N GLY A 95 -2.63 2.95 -19.11
CA GLY A 95 -3.36 2.89 -20.37
C GLY A 95 -2.50 2.35 -21.50
N ASP A 96 -3.17 1.99 -22.59
CA ASP A 96 -2.56 1.74 -23.88
C ASP A 96 -1.87 3.00 -24.44
N ALA A 97 -0.73 3.41 -23.88
CA ALA A 97 0.28 4.16 -24.65
C ALA A 97 0.91 3.29 -25.77
N ARG A 98 0.41 2.05 -25.96
CA ARG A 98 0.84 1.06 -26.95
C ARG A 98 -0.22 0.65 -27.97
N THR A 99 -1.45 1.16 -27.95
CA THR A 99 -2.35 0.99 -29.11
C THR A 99 -1.90 1.93 -30.22
N ARG A 100 -0.90 1.44 -30.95
CA ARG A 100 -0.51 1.87 -32.28
C ARG A 100 -1.43 1.22 -33.31
#